data_AF-A0A7H8N6S3-F1
#
_entry.id   AF-A0A7H8N6S3-F1
#
_cell.length_a   1.000
_cell.length_b   1.000
_cell.length_c   1.000
_cell.angle_alpha   90.00
_cell.angle_beta   90.00
_cell.angle_gamma   90.00
#
_symmetry.space_group_name_H-M   'P 1'
#
loop_
_entity.id
_entity.type
_entity.pdbx_description
1 polymer ?
#
loop_
_entity_poly.entity_id
_entity_poly.type
_entity_poly.pdbx_seq_one_letter_code
_entity_poly.pdbx_strand_id
1 'polypeptide(L)' 'MRVRRLVTTVAATAVGALLVGCTQSDRSELVTWTDEHGRACTGVVIIDPEDGDREMSSLDCDYAPDGRQPGRTTTTPVPR' A
#
# COMPACT_ATOMS: atom_id res chain seq x y z
N MET A 1 66.88 13.91 15.66
CA MET A 1 65.70 13.51 16.47
C MET A 1 64.70 12.83 15.54
N ARG A 2 64.36 11.56 15.81
CA ARG A 2 63.38 10.77 15.06
C ARG A 2 62.01 10.95 15.73
N VAL A 3 60.98 11.34 14.97
CA VAL A 3 59.59 11.00 15.34
C VAL A 3 58.90 10.46 14.09
N ARG A 4 58.81 9.14 14.04
CA ARG A 4 57.87 8.36 13.23
C ARG A 4 56.75 7.92 14.17
N ARG A 5 55.48 8.08 13.75
CA ARG A 5 54.27 7.25 14.04
C ARG A 5 53.06 8.06 13.54
N LEU A 6 52.50 7.77 12.36
CA LEU A 6 51.44 6.76 12.06
C LEU A 6 50.28 6.79 13.09
N VAL A 7 49.13 7.34 12.68
CA VAL A 7 47.82 6.79 13.05
C VAL A 7 46.88 6.91 11.85
N THR A 8 46.54 5.76 11.30
CA THR A 8 45.61 5.50 10.23
C THR A 8 44.19 5.29 10.79
N THR A 9 43.18 5.56 9.95
CA THR A 9 41.83 4.95 9.92
C THR A 9 40.85 5.19 11.08
N VAL A 10 39.83 6.02 10.81
CA VAL A 10 38.45 5.80 11.27
C VAL A 10 37.54 5.90 10.05
N ALA A 11 37.33 4.78 9.35
CA ALA A 11 36.40 4.66 8.24
C ALA A 11 35.65 3.34 8.38
N ALA A 12 34.82 3.18 9.40
CA ALA A 12 34.05 1.96 9.61
C ALA A 12 32.84 2.15 10.54
N THR A 13 31.90 3.06 10.26
CA THR A 13 30.63 3.12 11.02
C THR A 13 29.39 3.52 10.20
N ALA A 14 29.41 3.47 8.85
CA ALA A 14 28.29 3.93 8.03
C ALA A 14 27.56 2.84 7.22
N VAL A 15 27.71 1.55 7.56
CA VAL A 15 27.10 0.45 6.78
C VAL A 15 25.76 -0.04 7.39
N GLY A 16 25.44 0.30 8.64
CA GLY A 16 24.25 -0.21 9.34
C GLY A 16 22.94 0.56 9.10
N ALA A 17 22.99 1.77 8.56
CA ALA A 17 21.82 2.67 8.52
C ALA A 17 20.95 2.53 7.25
N LEU A 18 21.33 1.69 6.28
CA LEU A 18 20.63 1.59 4.99
C LEU A 18 19.45 0.59 5.00
N LEU A 19 19.17 -0.09 6.12
CA LEU A 19 18.12 -1.12 6.21
C LEU A 19 16.80 -0.62 6.81
N VAL A 20 16.68 0.66 7.19
CA VAL A 20 15.47 1.24 7.82
C VAL A 20 14.49 1.89 6.82
N GLY A 21 14.74 1.76 5.51
CA GLY A 21 14.07 2.54 4.46
C GLY A 21 12.69 2.04 4.00
N CYS A 22 12.17 0.91 4.48
CA CYS A 22 10.89 0.35 4.01
C CYS A 22 10.00 0.00 5.20
N THR A 23 9.45 1.00 5.90
CA THR A 23 8.64 0.73 7.10
C THR A 23 7.13 0.66 6.82
N GLN A 24 6.70 1.24 5.70
CA GLN A 24 5.29 1.30 5.32
C GLN A 24 5.15 0.83 3.88
N SER A 25 4.35 -0.21 3.69
CA SER A 25 3.98 -0.70 2.36
C SER A 25 2.53 -0.34 2.10
N ASP A 26 2.22 -0.14 0.83
CA ASP A 26 0.86 0.03 0.34
C ASP A 26 -0.08 -1.02 0.92
N ARG A 27 -1.33 -0.62 1.14
CA ARG A 27 -2.39 -1.56 1.49
C ARG A 27 -3.47 -1.50 0.44
N SER A 28 -4.10 -2.64 0.20
CA SER A 28 -5.25 -2.72 -0.70
C SER A 28 -6.52 -2.94 0.10
N GLU A 29 -7.60 -2.28 -0.31
CA GLU A 29 -8.96 -2.48 0.20
C GLU A 29 -9.85 -2.95 -0.96
N LEU A 30 -10.66 -3.97 -0.71
CA LEU A 30 -11.81 -4.30 -1.55
C LEU A 30 -12.97 -3.40 -1.13
N VAL A 31 -13.52 -2.67 -2.08
CA VAL A 31 -14.68 -1.81 -1.87
C VAL A 31 -15.83 -2.31 -2.73
N THR A 32 -16.98 -2.59 -2.12
CA THR A 32 -18.20 -2.93 -2.85
C THR A 32 -19.22 -1.81 -2.72
N TRP A 33 -19.92 -1.46 -3.80
CA TRP A 33 -20.99 -0.45 -3.78
C TRP A 33 -22.00 -0.71 -4.91
N THR A 34 -23.14 -0.01 -4.88
CA THR A 34 -24.06 0.05 -6.02
C THR A 34 -23.89 1.38 -6.74
N ASP A 35 -23.67 1.34 -8.04
CA ASP A 35 -23.52 2.57 -8.84
C ASP A 35 -24.88 3.20 -9.17
N GLU A 36 -24.84 4.37 -9.79
CA GLU A 36 -26.03 5.12 -10.22
C GLU A 36 -26.87 4.40 -11.30
N HIS A 37 -26.27 3.43 -12.00
CA HIS A 37 -26.92 2.61 -13.00
C HIS A 37 -27.56 1.35 -12.39
N GLY A 38 -27.41 1.13 -11.08
CA GLY A 38 -27.95 -0.02 -10.36
C GLY A 38 -27.09 -1.29 -10.41
N ARG A 39 -25.84 -1.20 -10.89
CA ARG A 39 -24.90 -2.33 -10.89
C ARG A 39 -24.25 -2.50 -9.52
N ALA A 40 -23.99 -3.73 -9.13
CA ALA A 40 -23.13 -4.05 -8.01
C ALA A 40 -21.67 -4.02 -8.48
N CYS A 41 -20.90 -3.08 -7.95
CA CYS A 41 -19.48 -2.91 -8.28
C CYS A 41 -18.59 -3.41 -7.15
N THR A 42 -17.44 -3.98 -7.51
CA THR A 42 -16.32 -4.30 -6.64
C THR A 42 -15.06 -3.67 -7.22
N GLY A 43 -14.36 -2.88 -6.42
CA GLY A 43 -13.09 -2.26 -6.79
C GLY A 43 -11.97 -2.63 -5.83
N VAL A 44 -10.74 -2.65 -6.33
CA VAL A 44 -9.53 -2.73 -5.50
C VAL A 44 -8.92 -1.34 -5.41
N VAL A 45 -8.91 -0.78 -4.21
CA VAL A 45 -8.30 0.51 -3.91
C VAL A 45 -6.93 0.28 -3.28
N ILE A 46 -5.88 0.83 -3.89
CA ILE A 46 -4.54 0.91 -3.31
C ILE A 46 -4.48 2.20 -2.49
N ILE A 47 -3.94 2.07 -1.28
CA ILE A 47 -3.78 3.16 -0.33
C ILE A 47 -2.30 3.30 -0.03
N ASP A 48 -1.73 4.42 -0.43
CA ASP A 48 -0.39 4.81 -0.07
C ASP A 48 -0.39 5.28 1.41
N PRO A 49 0.41 4.66 2.30
CA PRO A 49 0.44 5.01 3.71
C PRO A 49 1.17 6.34 4.00
N GLU A 50 1.98 6.86 3.07
CA GLU A 50 2.78 8.07 3.25
C GLU A 50 1.94 9.34 3.14
N ASP A 51 1.04 9.41 2.16
CA ASP A 51 0.16 10.56 1.91
C ASP A 51 -1.34 10.25 2.09
N GLY A 52 -1.72 8.97 2.15
CA GLY A 52 -3.10 8.54 2.26
C GLY A 52 -3.86 8.54 0.93
N ASP A 53 -3.14 8.69 -0.19
CA ASP A 53 -3.73 8.72 -1.52
C ASP A 53 -4.41 7.38 -1.81
N ARG A 54 -5.58 7.47 -2.46
CA ARG A 54 -6.43 6.33 -2.78
C ARG A 54 -6.56 6.22 -4.28
N GLU A 55 -6.01 5.16 -4.85
CA GLU A 55 -6.08 4.90 -6.28
C GLU A 55 -6.87 3.61 -6.55
N MET A 56 -7.81 3.66 -7.50
CA MET A 56 -8.55 2.49 -7.94
C MET A 56 -7.71 1.72 -8.96
N SER A 57 -7.25 0.52 -8.60
CA SER A 57 -6.41 -0.33 -9.46
C SER A 57 -7.22 -1.28 -10.34
N SER A 58 -8.41 -1.67 -9.91
CA SER A 58 -9.34 -2.51 -10.68
C SER A 58 -10.78 -2.19 -10.32
N LEU A 59 -11.68 -2.44 -11.27
CA LEU A 59 -13.11 -2.24 -11.12
C LEU A 59 -13.86 -3.29 -11.93
N ASP A 60 -14.75 -4.02 -11.26
CA ASP A 60 -15.68 -4.96 -11.85
C ASP A 60 -17.10 -4.58 -11.45
N CYS A 61 -18.03 -4.53 -12.41
CA CYS A 61 -19.40 -4.09 -12.17
C CYS A 61 -20.37 -4.96 -12.97
N ASP A 62 -21.32 -5.57 -12.29
CA ASP A 62 -22.36 -6.39 -12.89
C ASP A 62 -23.74 -6.11 -12.27
N TYR A 63 -24.79 -6.38 -13.05
CA TYR A 63 -26.15 -6.32 -12.50
C TYR A 63 -26.41 -7.50 -11.58
N ALA A 64 -27.16 -7.25 -10.50
CA ALA A 64 -27.64 -8.32 -9.65
C ALA A 64 -28.57 -9.26 -10.44
N PRO A 65 -28.60 -10.57 -10.13
CA PRO A 65 -29.56 -11.49 -10.74
C PRO A 65 -31.00 -11.04 -10.52
N ASP A 66 -31.91 -11.41 -11.42
CA ASP A 66 -33.33 -11.07 -11.34
C ASP A 66 -33.93 -11.38 -9.96
N GLY A 67 -34.68 -10.41 -9.42
CA GLY A 67 -35.31 -10.52 -8.11
C GLY A 67 -34.35 -10.40 -6.92
N ARG A 68 -33.06 -10.15 -7.12
CA ARG A 68 -32.12 -9.80 -6.05
C ARG A 68 -31.76 -8.32 -6.06
N GLN A 69 -31.57 -7.79 -4.86
CA GLN A 69 -30.92 -6.49 -4.69
C GLN A 69 -29.41 -6.66 -4.54
N PRO A 70 -28.60 -5.69 -4.99
CA PRO A 70 -27.19 -5.60 -4.65
C PRO A 70 -26.94 -5.72 -3.14
N GLY A 71 -25.78 -6.26 -2.78
CA GLY A 71 -25.35 -6.31 -1.39
C GLY A 71 -25.13 -4.91 -0.80
N ARG A 72 -24.93 -4.85 0.51
CA ARG A 72 -24.55 -3.59 1.17
C ARG A 72 -23.19 -3.11 0.67
N THR A 73 -22.98 -1.81 0.72
CA THR A 73 -21.66 -1.22 0.57
C THR A 73 -20.74 -1.74 1.67
N THR A 74 -19.55 -2.22 1.29
CA THR A 74 -18.55 -2.70 2.24
C THR A 74 -17.15 -2.25 1.84
N THR A 75 -16.28 -2.15 2.83
CA THR A 75 -14.84 -1.94 2.65
C THR A 75 -14.13 -2.98 3.50
N THR A 76 -13.27 -3.78 2.88
CA THR A 76 -12.55 -4.86 3.56
C THR A 76 -11.07 -4.83 3.17
N PRO A 77 -10.13 -4.86 4.12
CA PRO A 77 -8.71 -4.99 3.80
C PRO A 77 -8.42 -6.27 3.02
N VAL A 78 -7.55 -6.21 2.03
CA VAL A 78 -7.01 -7.39 1.35
C VAL A 78 -5.93 -8.02 2.23
N PRO A 79 -5.95 -9.35 2.45
CA PRO A 79 -4.87 -10.05 3.12
C PRO A 79 -3.54 -9.85 2.38
N ARG A 80 -2.46 -9.67 3.13
CA ARG A 80 -1.09 -9.56 2.61
C ARG A 80 -0.38 -10.91 2.61
#